data_AF-A0A1R1AEF9-F1
#
_entry.id   AF-A0A1R1AEF9-F1
#
_cell.length_a   1.000
_cell.length_b   1.000
_cell.length_c   1.000
_cell.angle_alpha   90.00
_cell.angle_beta   90.00
_cell.angle_gamma   90.00
#
_symmetry.space_group_name_H-M   'P 1'
#
loop_
_entity.id
_entity.type
_entity.pdbx_description
1 polymer ?
#
loop_
_entity_poly.entity_id
_entity_poly.type
_entity_poly.pdbx_seq_one_letter_code
_entity_poly.pdbx_strand_id
1 'polypeptide(L)'
;MLQSYEDQLFNNPYPGRTIILGMSPSGKQFVQVYWIMGRSANSRNRIFERNEQFVRNVAYDAAKMEDPSLIIYDPIKSINGMHIISNGDQTETIYEAYGKKETFEAALKSRKFEPDAPHYTPRISGIIDTESAAYSLSILKTRQNDPSFCIRHFFHYDSFTNGIGHCIHTYKGEENGILKSFEGEPLEVPLFDSMDETAQFYWSSINADHKISLLVKFIHTDDHKVEFKIINKNQTF
;
A
#
# COMPACT_ATOMS: atom_id res chain seq x y z
N MET A 1 -14.54 -22.77 -3.76
CA MET A 1 -14.12 -22.03 -4.97
C MET A 1 -13.19 -20.94 -4.49
N LEU A 2 -11.97 -20.85 -5.00
CA LEU A 2 -11.07 -19.74 -4.66
C LEU A 2 -11.71 -18.44 -5.19
N GLN A 3 -11.80 -17.40 -4.37
CA GLN A 3 -12.32 -16.09 -4.79
C GLN A 3 -11.32 -15.44 -5.74
N SER A 4 -11.81 -14.83 -6.83
CA SER A 4 -10.94 -14.09 -7.76
C SER A 4 -10.37 -12.82 -7.11
N TYR A 5 -9.38 -12.18 -7.74
CA TYR A 5 -8.87 -10.91 -7.22
C TYR A 5 -9.93 -9.81 -7.34
N GLU A 6 -10.77 -9.85 -8.39
CA GLU A 6 -11.90 -8.93 -8.55
C GLU A 6 -12.91 -9.09 -7.41
N ASP A 7 -13.19 -10.32 -6.98
CA ASP A 7 -14.06 -10.56 -5.85
C ASP A 7 -13.49 -9.94 -4.56
N GLN A 8 -12.19 -10.12 -4.32
CA GLN A 8 -11.52 -9.68 -3.10
C GLN A 8 -11.24 -8.18 -3.05
N LEU A 9 -11.10 -7.51 -4.20
CA LEU A 9 -10.74 -6.10 -4.30
C LEU A 9 -11.90 -5.19 -4.71
N PHE A 10 -12.78 -5.66 -5.59
CA PHE A 10 -13.81 -4.83 -6.22
C PHE A 10 -15.22 -5.18 -5.74
N ASN A 11 -15.53 -6.48 -5.58
CA ASN A 11 -16.81 -6.90 -4.99
C ASN A 11 -16.79 -6.85 -3.46
N ASN A 12 -15.60 -6.93 -2.85
CA ASN A 12 -15.40 -6.56 -1.45
C ASN A 12 -15.59 -5.03 -1.31
N PRO A 13 -16.58 -4.56 -0.55
CA PRO A 13 -16.87 -3.13 -0.48
C PRO A 13 -15.74 -2.33 0.18
N TYR A 14 -14.82 -2.98 0.91
CA TYR A 14 -13.80 -2.28 1.70
C TYR A 14 -12.53 -3.11 1.98
N PRO A 15 -11.64 -3.30 0.99
CA PRO A 15 -10.30 -3.88 1.23
C PRO A 15 -9.40 -2.97 2.09
N GLY A 16 -9.76 -1.69 2.23
CA GLY A 16 -9.08 -0.70 3.03
C GLY A 16 -7.90 -0.07 2.29
N ARG A 17 -6.69 -0.15 2.87
CA ARG A 17 -5.46 0.27 2.20
C ARG A 17 -4.91 -0.92 1.42
N THR A 18 -4.40 -0.67 0.23
CA THR A 18 -3.90 -1.74 -0.64
C THR A 18 -2.62 -1.32 -1.32
N ILE A 19 -1.65 -2.23 -1.38
CA ILE A 19 -0.36 -2.09 -2.06
C ILE A 19 -0.29 -3.13 -3.17
N ILE A 20 0.14 -2.72 -4.36
CA ILE A 20 0.54 -3.60 -5.47
C ILE A 20 1.99 -3.29 -5.84
N LEU A 21 2.81 -4.33 -5.95
CA LEU A 21 4.16 -4.24 -6.53
C LEU A 21 4.25 -5.17 -7.74
N GLY A 22 4.83 -4.70 -8.83
CA GLY A 22 4.99 -5.53 -10.03
C GLY A 22 5.71 -4.80 -11.16
N MET A 23 5.48 -5.26 -12.38
CA MET A 23 6.13 -4.72 -13.57
C MET A 23 5.14 -4.53 -14.73
N SER A 24 5.35 -3.48 -15.52
CA SER A 24 4.62 -3.22 -16.77
C SER A 24 4.75 -4.38 -17.76
N PRO A 25 3.76 -4.64 -18.64
CA PRO A 25 3.86 -5.68 -19.68
C PRO A 25 5.11 -5.62 -20.56
N SER A 26 5.59 -4.42 -20.88
CA SER A 26 6.80 -4.20 -21.68
C SER A 26 8.11 -4.49 -20.94
N GLY A 27 8.07 -4.70 -19.62
CA GLY A 27 9.26 -4.85 -18.77
C GLY A 27 10.06 -3.57 -18.54
N LYS A 28 9.54 -2.41 -18.93
CA LYS A 28 10.27 -1.14 -18.87
C LYS A 28 10.08 -0.37 -17.57
N GLN A 29 9.04 -0.70 -16.80
CA GLN A 29 8.76 -0.04 -15.53
C GLN A 29 8.49 -1.04 -14.41
N PHE A 30 9.21 -0.89 -13.30
CA PHE A 30 8.71 -1.38 -12.02
C PHE A 30 7.57 -0.48 -11.56
N VAL A 31 6.54 -1.08 -10.97
CA VAL A 31 5.28 -0.38 -10.64
C VAL A 31 4.97 -0.56 -9.16
N GLN A 32 4.68 0.55 -8.48
CA GLN A 32 4.04 0.56 -7.17
C GLN A 32 2.66 1.22 -7.31
N VAL A 33 1.60 0.53 -6.90
CA VAL A 33 0.26 1.10 -6.76
C VAL A 33 -0.10 1.12 -5.28
N TYR A 34 -0.65 2.23 -4.81
CA TYR A 34 -1.14 2.37 -3.45
C TYR A 34 -2.42 3.17 -3.43
N TRP A 35 -3.43 2.70 -2.70
CA TRP A 35 -4.64 3.48 -2.46
C TRP A 35 -5.13 3.38 -1.04
N ILE A 36 -5.91 4.39 -0.67
CA ILE A 36 -6.55 4.53 0.63
C ILE A 36 -8.05 4.60 0.43
N MET A 37 -8.74 3.82 1.26
CA MET A 37 -10.19 3.89 1.41
C MET A 37 -10.53 4.26 2.87
N GLY A 38 -11.67 4.89 3.08
CA GLY A 38 -12.17 5.28 4.41
C GLY A 38 -13.68 5.11 4.53
N ARG A 39 -14.13 4.89 5.77
CA ARG A 39 -15.55 4.73 6.13
C ARG A 39 -16.02 5.75 7.16
N SER A 40 -15.21 6.00 8.19
CA SER A 40 -15.45 7.04 9.18
C SER A 40 -15.09 8.43 8.66
N ALA A 41 -15.63 9.48 9.29
CA ALA A 41 -15.27 10.86 8.99
C ALA A 41 -13.74 11.08 9.08
N ASN A 42 -13.09 10.58 10.14
CA ASN A 42 -11.64 10.69 10.34
C ASN A 42 -10.83 9.93 9.27
N SER A 43 -11.26 8.72 8.87
CA SER A 43 -10.57 7.97 7.82
C SER A 43 -10.76 8.57 6.42
N ARG A 44 -11.92 9.21 6.16
CA ARG A 44 -12.23 9.94 4.91
C ARG A 44 -11.49 11.27 4.78
N ASN A 45 -11.04 11.83 5.90
CA ASN A 45 -10.40 13.12 5.97
C ASN A 45 -8.92 13.05 5.58
N ARG A 46 -8.60 12.55 4.38
CA ARG A 46 -7.21 12.32 3.94
C ARG A 46 -7.04 12.68 2.47
N ILE A 47 -5.84 13.13 2.10
CA ILE A 47 -5.39 13.30 0.71
C ILE A 47 -3.91 12.97 0.60
N PHE A 48 -3.47 12.59 -0.60
CA PHE A 48 -2.05 12.62 -0.93
C PHE A 48 -1.66 14.00 -1.40
N GLU A 49 -0.79 14.65 -0.64
CA GLU A 49 -0.07 15.83 -1.08
C GLU A 49 1.28 15.42 -1.65
N ARG A 50 1.67 16.08 -2.74
CA ARG A 50 2.98 15.89 -3.36
C ARG A 50 3.75 17.19 -3.28
N ASN A 51 4.97 17.13 -2.79
CA ASN A 51 6.00 18.12 -3.10
C ASN A 51 6.97 17.52 -4.13
N GLU A 52 7.98 18.28 -4.57
CA GLU A 52 8.87 17.86 -5.65
C GLU A 52 9.53 16.48 -5.44
N GLN A 53 9.69 16.03 -4.19
CA GLN A 53 10.47 14.83 -3.82
C GLN A 53 9.68 13.78 -3.04
N PHE A 54 8.54 14.13 -2.46
CA PHE A 54 7.82 13.27 -1.51
C PHE A 54 6.31 13.30 -1.76
N VAL A 55 5.69 12.17 -1.46
CA VAL A 55 4.24 12.07 -1.31
C VAL A 55 3.97 11.88 0.18
N ARG A 56 3.11 12.72 0.74
CA ARG A 56 2.67 12.67 2.12
C ARG A 56 1.17 12.46 2.17
N ASN A 57 0.73 11.52 3.00
CA ASN A 57 -0.67 11.44 3.38
C ASN A 57 -0.91 12.49 4.47
N VAL A 58 -1.84 13.41 4.24
CA VAL A 58 -2.20 14.46 5.21
C VAL A 58 -3.72 14.48 5.41
N ALA A 59 -4.20 15.22 6.41
CA ALA A 59 -5.64 15.46 6.48
C ALA A 59 -6.11 16.43 5.41
N TYR A 60 -7.30 16.16 4.89
CA TYR A 60 -7.98 17.11 3.99
C TYR A 60 -8.46 18.36 4.76
N ASP A 61 -8.95 18.18 5.98
CA ASP A 61 -9.42 19.22 6.89
C ASP A 61 -8.78 19.03 8.26
N ALA A 62 -7.76 19.83 8.58
CA ALA A 62 -7.02 19.71 9.84
C ALA A 62 -7.91 19.87 11.09
N ALA A 63 -9.04 20.57 11.00
CA ALA A 63 -9.94 20.77 12.14
C ALA A 63 -10.79 19.53 12.49
N LYS A 64 -10.89 18.57 11.56
CA LYS A 64 -11.64 17.30 11.74
C LYS A 64 -10.73 16.11 12.07
N MET A 65 -9.46 16.37 12.34
CA MET A 65 -8.48 15.34 12.68
C MET A 65 -8.56 15.02 14.17
N GLU A 66 -8.90 13.78 14.48
CA GLU A 66 -8.94 13.30 15.88
C GLU A 66 -7.59 12.73 16.31
N ASP A 67 -6.98 11.91 15.46
CA ASP A 67 -5.67 11.30 15.71
C ASP A 67 -4.75 11.47 14.47
N PRO A 68 -3.69 12.30 14.56
CA PRO A 68 -2.75 12.50 13.47
C PRO A 68 -1.89 11.27 13.17
N SER A 69 -1.65 10.40 14.16
CA SER A 69 -0.61 9.37 14.07
C SER A 69 -0.90 8.27 13.04
N LEU A 70 -2.18 8.02 12.77
CA LEU A 70 -2.65 7.05 11.76
C LEU A 70 -3.05 7.71 10.43
N ILE A 71 -2.91 9.04 10.33
CA ILE A 71 -3.24 9.84 9.16
C ILE A 71 -1.99 10.39 8.51
N ILE A 72 -1.12 11.07 9.28
CA ILE A 72 0.02 11.77 8.73
C ILE A 72 1.22 10.83 8.66
N TYR A 73 1.57 10.41 7.45
CA TYR A 73 2.77 9.62 7.19
C TYR A 73 3.19 9.78 5.74
N ASP A 74 4.46 9.48 5.46
CA ASP A 74 4.99 9.42 4.10
C ASP A 74 4.78 7.98 3.58
N PRO A 75 3.78 7.73 2.71
CA PRO A 75 3.55 6.38 2.18
C PRO A 75 4.72 5.87 1.36
N ILE A 76 5.58 6.75 0.82
CA ILE A 76 6.65 6.39 -0.11
C ILE A 76 7.95 7.07 0.29
N LYS A 77 9.04 6.30 0.27
CA LYS A 77 10.41 6.79 0.33
C LYS A 77 11.30 5.99 -0.62
N SER A 78 12.48 6.52 -0.92
CA SER A 78 13.50 5.78 -1.66
C SER A 78 14.91 6.15 -1.21
N ILE A 79 15.81 5.17 -1.22
CA ILE A 79 17.22 5.32 -0.85
C ILE A 79 18.04 4.29 -1.61
N ASN A 80 19.04 4.73 -2.37
CA ASN A 80 20.01 3.86 -3.08
C ASN A 80 19.36 2.66 -3.80
N GLY A 81 18.44 2.89 -4.73
CA GLY A 81 17.76 1.82 -5.48
C GLY A 81 16.69 1.04 -4.71
N MET A 82 16.52 1.29 -3.41
CA MET A 82 15.43 0.75 -2.60
C MET A 82 14.23 1.69 -2.63
N HIS A 83 13.09 1.22 -3.15
CA HIS A 83 11.84 1.96 -3.27
C HIS A 83 10.80 1.38 -2.31
N ILE A 84 10.47 2.13 -1.26
CA ILE A 84 9.65 1.69 -0.14
C ILE A 84 8.23 2.25 -0.30
N ILE A 85 7.23 1.43 -0.01
CA ILE A 85 5.83 1.83 0.08
C ILE A 85 5.14 1.20 1.29
N SER A 86 4.34 1.94 2.06
CA SER A 86 3.60 1.36 3.19
C SER A 86 2.34 2.15 3.54
N ASN A 87 1.47 1.58 4.38
CA ASN A 87 0.24 2.25 4.83
C ASN A 87 0.37 3.02 6.16
N GLY A 88 1.59 3.32 6.61
CA GLY A 88 1.79 4.04 7.86
C GLY A 88 3.24 4.54 8.05
N ASP A 89 3.53 4.99 9.27
CA ASP A 89 4.85 5.49 9.68
C ASP A 89 5.97 4.43 9.66
N GLN A 90 5.64 3.13 9.48
CA GLN A 90 6.67 2.11 9.28
C GLN A 90 7.52 2.34 8.01
N THR A 91 7.06 3.17 7.07
CA THR A 91 7.90 3.62 5.94
C THR A 91 9.21 4.23 6.45
N GLU A 92 9.16 5.07 7.50
CA GLU A 92 10.36 5.67 8.10
C GLU A 92 11.24 4.61 8.75
N THR A 93 10.63 3.70 9.50
CA THR A 93 11.36 2.60 10.15
C THR A 93 12.15 1.77 9.13
N ILE A 94 11.55 1.45 7.98
CA ILE A 94 12.21 0.71 6.90
C ILE A 94 13.32 1.56 6.27
N TYR A 95 13.06 2.85 6.02
CA TYR A 95 14.02 3.77 5.42
C TYR A 95 15.28 3.94 6.28
N GLU A 96 15.12 4.20 7.58
CA GLU A 96 16.22 4.34 8.52
C GLU A 96 17.03 3.05 8.69
N ALA A 97 16.33 1.91 8.77
CA ALA A 97 16.96 0.60 8.88
C ALA A 97 17.83 0.28 7.65
N TYR A 98 17.33 0.57 6.45
CA TYR A 98 18.10 0.40 5.22
C TYR A 98 19.34 1.31 5.18
N GLY A 99 19.22 2.56 5.63
CA GLY A 99 20.37 3.46 5.80
C GLY A 99 21.44 2.92 6.77
N LYS A 100 21.04 2.08 7.73
CA LYS A 100 21.91 1.35 8.67
C LYS A 100 22.34 -0.03 8.15
N LYS A 101 22.00 -0.39 6.90
CA LYS A 101 22.25 -1.69 6.27
C LYS A 101 21.55 -2.87 6.95
N GLU A 102 20.42 -2.61 7.61
CA GLU A 102 19.55 -3.65 8.16
C GLU A 102 18.55 -4.14 7.10
N THR A 103 18.05 -5.37 7.26
CA THR A 103 17.10 -5.96 6.32
C THR A 103 15.67 -5.46 6.55
N PHE A 104 14.81 -5.65 5.55
CA PHE A 104 13.39 -5.33 5.61
C PHE A 104 12.68 -6.02 6.78
N GLU A 105 13.01 -7.29 7.05
CA GLU A 105 12.46 -8.07 8.16
C GLU A 105 12.95 -7.56 9.49
N ALA A 106 14.24 -7.21 9.60
CA ALA A 106 14.83 -6.66 10.82
C ALA A 106 14.14 -5.35 11.20
N ALA A 107 13.93 -4.45 10.24
CA ALA A 107 13.20 -3.20 10.44
C ALA A 107 11.79 -3.45 11.02
N LEU A 108 11.05 -4.39 10.42
CA LEU A 108 9.65 -4.66 10.78
C LEU A 108 9.45 -5.53 12.03
N LYS A 109 10.52 -6.12 12.59
CA LYS A 109 10.45 -6.77 13.92
C LYS A 109 10.10 -5.78 15.03
N SER A 110 10.51 -4.52 14.90
CA SER A 110 10.21 -3.44 15.87
C SER A 110 8.75 -2.97 15.84
N ARG A 111 8.00 -3.35 14.79
CA ARG A 111 6.63 -2.89 14.54
C ARG A 111 5.60 -4.01 14.78
N LYS A 112 4.35 -3.60 14.93
CA LYS A 112 3.15 -4.44 15.02
C LYS A 112 2.01 -3.79 14.21
N PHE A 113 0.86 -4.43 14.13
CA PHE A 113 -0.39 -3.83 13.63
C PHE A 113 -0.73 -2.48 14.31
N GLU A 114 -1.66 -1.72 13.74
CA GLU A 114 -2.09 -0.43 14.28
C GLU A 114 -2.85 -0.61 15.62
N PRO A 115 -2.66 0.28 16.61
CA PRO A 115 -3.30 0.18 17.92
C PRO A 115 -4.74 0.73 17.92
N ASP A 116 -5.54 0.42 16.89
CA ASP A 116 -6.88 0.94 16.64
C ASP A 116 -7.97 -0.12 16.95
N ALA A 117 -8.07 -0.51 18.21
CA ALA A 117 -9.12 -1.41 18.66
C ALA A 117 -10.52 -0.90 18.23
N PRO A 118 -11.43 -1.79 17.81
CA PRO A 118 -11.31 -3.25 17.76
C PRO A 118 -10.73 -3.79 16.44
N HIS A 119 -10.33 -2.91 15.51
CA HIS A 119 -9.92 -3.30 14.16
C HIS A 119 -8.50 -3.89 14.14
N TYR A 120 -7.56 -3.29 14.89
CA TYR A 120 -6.15 -3.71 14.91
C TYR A 120 -5.59 -3.84 13.49
N THR A 121 -5.68 -2.75 12.76
CA THR A 121 -5.46 -2.73 11.32
C THR A 121 -4.07 -3.24 10.96
N PRO A 122 -3.96 -4.15 9.97
CA PRO A 122 -2.65 -4.59 9.55
C PRO A 122 -1.77 -3.46 9.05
N ARG A 123 -0.48 -3.54 9.37
CA ARG A 123 0.54 -2.76 8.68
C ARG A 123 1.02 -3.55 7.47
N ILE A 124 0.72 -3.05 6.28
CA ILE A 124 1.21 -3.56 5.01
C ILE A 124 2.35 -2.68 4.51
N SER A 125 3.40 -3.32 4.00
CA SER A 125 4.57 -2.63 3.45
C SER A 125 5.11 -3.40 2.26
N GLY A 126 5.74 -2.70 1.34
CA GLY A 126 6.40 -3.27 0.18
C GLY A 126 7.71 -2.54 -0.13
N ILE A 127 8.66 -3.28 -0.68
CA ILE A 127 9.92 -2.74 -1.17
C ILE A 127 10.22 -3.27 -2.57
N ILE A 128 10.79 -2.43 -3.43
CA ILE A 128 11.41 -2.82 -4.69
C ILE A 128 12.89 -2.46 -4.61
N ASP A 129 13.76 -3.42 -4.90
CA ASP A 129 15.18 -3.20 -5.08
C ASP A 129 15.48 -3.20 -6.59
N THR A 130 15.83 -2.02 -7.12
CA THR A 130 16.10 -1.84 -8.55
C THR A 130 17.44 -2.42 -8.97
N GLU A 131 18.38 -2.62 -8.05
CA GLU A 131 19.69 -3.20 -8.36
C GLU A 131 19.59 -4.71 -8.58
N SER A 132 18.86 -5.40 -7.70
CA SER A 132 18.64 -6.85 -7.79
C SER A 132 17.42 -7.23 -8.64
N ALA A 133 16.61 -6.25 -9.07
CA ALA A 133 15.34 -6.48 -9.74
C ALA A 133 14.43 -7.45 -8.97
N ALA A 134 14.40 -7.31 -7.64
CA ALA A 134 13.61 -8.09 -6.71
C ALA A 134 12.65 -7.18 -5.92
N TYR A 135 11.64 -7.78 -5.32
CA TYR A 135 10.71 -7.05 -4.46
C TYR A 135 10.17 -7.92 -3.34
N SER A 136 9.62 -7.27 -2.33
CA SER A 136 9.05 -7.97 -1.19
C SER A 136 7.83 -7.25 -0.67
N LEU A 137 6.90 -8.03 -0.15
CA LEU A 137 5.68 -7.57 0.52
C LEU A 137 5.68 -8.08 1.96
N SER A 138 5.08 -7.31 2.86
CA SER A 138 4.91 -7.69 4.26
C SER A 138 3.53 -7.30 4.78
N ILE A 139 3.03 -8.10 5.71
CA ILE A 139 1.84 -7.78 6.49
C ILE A 139 2.07 -8.15 7.97
N LEU A 140 1.88 -7.17 8.86
CA LEU A 140 1.90 -7.35 10.31
C LEU A 140 0.46 -7.26 10.82
N LYS A 141 -0.08 -8.35 11.36
CA LYS A 141 -1.51 -8.45 11.73
C LYS A 141 -1.72 -9.22 13.03
N THR A 142 -2.91 -9.06 13.61
CA THR A 142 -3.37 -9.88 14.73
C THR A 142 -3.78 -11.28 14.28
N ARG A 143 -3.89 -12.20 15.23
CA ARG A 143 -4.64 -13.45 15.01
C ARG A 143 -6.11 -13.19 15.31
N GLN A 144 -6.95 -13.07 14.28
CA GLN A 144 -8.41 -12.88 14.44
C GLN A 144 -8.79 -11.69 15.36
N ASN A 145 -8.13 -10.54 15.20
CA ASN A 145 -8.31 -9.34 16.05
C ASN A 145 -7.91 -9.54 17.52
N ASP A 146 -7.19 -10.61 17.89
CA ASP A 146 -6.57 -10.75 19.20
C ASP A 146 -5.20 -10.03 19.21
N PRO A 147 -5.05 -8.92 19.97
CA PRO A 147 -3.82 -8.13 19.99
C PRO A 147 -2.67 -8.79 20.77
N SER A 148 -2.93 -9.90 21.49
CA SER A 148 -1.87 -10.64 22.17
C SER A 148 -0.94 -11.36 21.20
N PHE A 149 -1.38 -11.61 19.96
CA PHE A 149 -0.61 -12.26 18.91
C PHE A 149 -0.29 -11.29 17.78
N CYS A 150 1.00 -11.09 17.47
CA CYS A 150 1.43 -10.37 16.28
C CYS A 150 2.03 -11.36 15.27
N ILE A 151 1.30 -11.61 14.20
CA ILE A 151 1.74 -12.44 13.08
C ILE A 151 2.45 -11.53 12.07
N ARG A 152 3.59 -11.98 11.54
CA ARG A 152 4.36 -11.28 10.52
C ARG A 152 4.54 -12.21 9.33
N HIS A 153 4.05 -11.79 8.16
CA HIS A 153 4.31 -12.49 6.92
C HIS A 153 5.20 -11.63 6.04
N PHE A 154 6.13 -12.29 5.36
CA PHE A 154 7.01 -11.72 4.35
C PHE A 154 6.90 -12.59 3.11
N PHE A 155 6.77 -11.94 1.96
CA PHE A 155 6.70 -12.58 0.65
C PHE A 155 7.84 -11.98 -0.19
N HIS A 156 8.76 -12.84 -0.62
CA HIS A 156 9.93 -12.44 -1.41
C HIS A 156 9.76 -12.92 -2.85
N TYR A 157 10.10 -12.04 -3.79
CA TYR A 157 10.06 -12.30 -5.21
C TYR A 157 11.41 -11.91 -5.79
N ASP A 158 12.15 -12.91 -6.26
CA ASP A 158 13.50 -12.73 -6.83
C ASP A 158 13.45 -12.18 -8.27
N SER A 159 12.26 -12.09 -8.87
CA SER A 159 12.06 -11.54 -10.20
C SER A 159 10.63 -11.04 -10.39
N PHE A 160 10.47 -10.20 -11.42
CA PHE A 160 9.18 -9.69 -11.86
C PHE A 160 8.61 -10.52 -13.00
N THR A 161 7.28 -10.63 -13.02
CA THR A 161 6.53 -11.16 -14.17
C THR A 161 5.90 -9.99 -14.92
N ASN A 162 6.19 -9.86 -16.21
CA ASN A 162 5.67 -8.78 -17.04
C ASN A 162 4.14 -8.72 -17.01
N GLY A 163 3.60 -7.55 -16.70
CA GLY A 163 2.15 -7.30 -16.67
C GLY A 163 1.44 -7.81 -15.41
N ILE A 164 2.16 -8.41 -14.47
CA ILE A 164 1.61 -8.92 -13.21
C ILE A 164 2.13 -8.09 -12.04
N GLY A 165 1.21 -7.72 -11.17
CA GLY A 165 1.50 -7.21 -9.83
C GLY A 165 1.02 -8.17 -8.76
N HIS A 166 1.69 -8.14 -7.61
CA HIS A 166 1.26 -8.83 -6.40
C HIS A 166 0.65 -7.83 -5.43
N CYS A 167 -0.56 -8.15 -4.98
CA CYS A 167 -1.42 -7.27 -4.22
C CYS A 167 -1.63 -7.79 -2.80
N ILE A 168 -1.43 -6.92 -1.82
CA ILE A 168 -1.88 -7.13 -0.43
C ILE A 168 -2.70 -5.94 0.03
N HIS A 169 -3.72 -6.20 0.84
CA HIS A 169 -4.58 -5.18 1.41
C HIS A 169 -4.78 -5.38 2.91
N THR A 170 -5.39 -4.41 3.57
CA THR A 170 -5.57 -4.46 5.03
C THR A 170 -6.68 -5.41 5.46
N TYR A 171 -7.79 -5.50 4.72
CA TYR A 171 -8.98 -6.22 5.19
C TYR A 171 -9.59 -7.16 4.15
N LYS A 172 -9.95 -8.38 4.55
CA LYS A 172 -10.72 -9.33 3.72
C LYS A 172 -12.23 -9.12 3.79
N GLY A 173 -12.71 -8.35 4.77
CA GLY A 173 -14.14 -8.11 4.97
C GLY A 173 -14.44 -7.60 6.38
N GLU A 174 -15.72 -7.58 6.72
CA GLU A 174 -16.24 -7.15 8.01
C GLU A 174 -17.16 -8.22 8.60
N GLU A 175 -17.04 -8.45 9.91
CA GLU A 175 -17.95 -9.29 10.68
C GLU A 175 -18.39 -8.52 11.93
N ASN A 176 -19.71 -8.35 12.12
CA ASN A 176 -20.29 -7.66 13.28
C ASN A 176 -19.70 -6.25 13.52
N GLY A 177 -19.46 -5.48 12.45
CA GLY A 177 -18.85 -4.14 12.55
C GLY A 177 -17.34 -4.13 12.77
N ILE A 178 -16.67 -5.30 12.79
CA ILE A 178 -15.23 -5.44 13.01
C ILE A 178 -14.55 -5.88 11.71
N LEU A 179 -13.63 -5.04 11.24
CA LEU A 179 -12.79 -5.33 10.08
C LEU A 179 -11.84 -6.52 10.35
N LYS A 180 -11.83 -7.48 9.44
CA LYS A 180 -11.00 -8.69 9.50
C LYS A 180 -9.80 -8.57 8.59
N SER A 181 -8.61 -8.86 9.12
CA SER A 181 -7.35 -8.75 8.39
C SER A 181 -7.32 -9.62 7.13
N PHE A 182 -6.61 -9.15 6.10
CA PHE A 182 -6.28 -9.96 4.92
C PHE A 182 -5.58 -11.27 5.29
N GLU A 183 -5.86 -12.33 4.54
CA GLU A 183 -5.35 -13.68 4.73
C GLU A 183 -5.03 -14.34 3.38
N GLY A 184 -4.06 -15.25 3.38
CA GLY A 184 -3.58 -15.91 2.16
C GLY A 184 -2.30 -15.31 1.60
N GLU A 185 -1.97 -15.74 0.39
CA GLU A 185 -0.86 -15.23 -0.41
C GLU A 185 -1.26 -13.95 -1.14
N PRO A 186 -0.30 -13.08 -1.54
CA PRO A 186 -0.59 -11.90 -2.35
C PRO A 186 -1.35 -12.26 -3.63
N LEU A 187 -2.35 -11.45 -3.98
CA LEU A 187 -3.18 -11.67 -5.16
C LEU A 187 -2.43 -11.21 -6.41
N GLU A 188 -2.39 -12.03 -7.46
CA GLU A 188 -1.93 -11.59 -8.78
C GLU A 188 -2.99 -10.69 -9.43
N VAL A 189 -2.57 -9.52 -9.91
CA VAL A 189 -3.43 -8.49 -10.49
C VAL A 189 -2.77 -7.88 -11.72
N PRO A 190 -3.55 -7.39 -12.71
CA PRO A 190 -2.99 -6.84 -13.94
C PRO A 190 -2.32 -5.49 -13.73
N LEU A 191 -1.21 -5.27 -14.45
CA LEU A 191 -0.57 -3.97 -14.62
C LEU A 191 -0.49 -3.63 -16.10
N PHE A 192 -0.37 -2.34 -16.40
CA PHE A 192 -0.42 -1.82 -17.77
C PHE A 192 0.82 -0.99 -18.09
N ASP A 193 1.17 -0.89 -19.37
CA ASP A 193 2.32 -0.08 -19.81
C ASP A 193 2.08 1.42 -19.61
N SER A 194 0.81 1.82 -19.59
CA SER A 194 0.41 3.19 -19.29
C SER A 194 0.13 3.37 -17.79
N MET A 195 0.78 4.37 -17.20
CA MET A 195 0.49 4.81 -15.84
C MET A 195 -0.96 5.27 -15.70
N ASP A 196 -1.48 5.93 -16.74
CA ASP A 196 -2.86 6.42 -16.79
C ASP A 196 -3.85 5.28 -16.84
N GLU A 197 -3.56 4.24 -17.62
CA GLU A 197 -4.41 3.05 -17.71
C GLU A 197 -4.42 2.26 -16.40
N THR A 198 -3.25 2.06 -15.78
CA THR A 198 -3.14 1.46 -14.45
C THR A 198 -3.96 2.26 -13.43
N ALA A 199 -3.78 3.58 -13.38
CA ALA A 199 -4.51 4.42 -12.44
C ALA A 199 -6.02 4.38 -12.69
N GLN A 200 -6.45 4.47 -13.95
CA GLN A 200 -7.86 4.46 -14.32
C GLN A 200 -8.51 3.12 -13.99
N PHE A 201 -7.89 1.99 -14.35
CA PHE A 201 -8.40 0.65 -14.09
C PHE A 201 -8.72 0.45 -12.61
N TYR A 202 -7.77 0.73 -11.72
CA TYR A 202 -8.00 0.57 -10.28
C TYR A 202 -8.97 1.62 -9.74
N TRP A 203 -8.83 2.89 -10.14
CA TRP A 203 -9.69 3.96 -9.62
C TRP A 203 -11.17 3.82 -9.99
N SER A 204 -11.47 3.30 -11.18
CA SER A 204 -12.85 3.04 -11.60
C SER A 204 -13.43 1.77 -10.98
N SER A 205 -12.59 0.81 -10.57
CA SER A 205 -13.04 -0.50 -10.08
C SER A 205 -13.25 -0.53 -8.57
N ILE A 206 -12.50 0.27 -7.80
CA ILE A 206 -12.69 0.32 -6.34
C ILE A 206 -13.99 1.05 -5.95
N ASN A 207 -14.61 0.62 -4.85
CA ASN A 207 -15.88 1.14 -4.38
C ASN A 207 -15.88 2.69 -4.26
N ALA A 208 -16.80 3.33 -4.98
CA ALA A 208 -16.87 4.77 -5.12
C ALA A 208 -17.21 5.50 -3.81
N ASP A 209 -17.94 4.87 -2.89
CA ASP A 209 -18.32 5.47 -1.61
C ASP A 209 -17.14 5.54 -0.65
N HIS A 210 -16.18 4.62 -0.78
CA HIS A 210 -15.08 4.47 0.17
C HIS A 210 -13.73 4.94 -0.35
N LYS A 211 -13.53 5.06 -1.67
CA LYS A 211 -12.24 5.54 -2.23
C LYS A 211 -11.92 6.97 -1.81
N ILE A 212 -10.65 7.21 -1.49
CA ILE A 212 -10.14 8.53 -1.06
C ILE A 212 -9.06 8.99 -2.02
N SER A 213 -7.97 8.23 -2.10
CA SER A 213 -6.81 8.60 -2.90
C SER A 213 -6.15 7.37 -3.49
N LEU A 214 -5.61 7.51 -4.69
CA LEU A 214 -4.83 6.50 -5.39
C LEU A 214 -3.53 7.13 -5.88
N LEU A 215 -2.46 6.38 -5.77
CA LEU A 215 -1.14 6.69 -6.28
C LEU A 215 -0.65 5.54 -7.14
N VAL A 216 -0.10 5.87 -8.30
CA VAL A 216 0.73 4.99 -9.12
C VAL A 216 2.12 5.61 -9.23
N LYS A 217 3.15 4.79 -9.02
CA LYS A 217 4.55 5.18 -9.20
C LYS A 217 5.19 4.21 -10.19
N PHE A 218 5.78 4.77 -11.24
CA PHE A 218 6.63 4.02 -12.16
C PHE A 218 8.10 4.32 -11.84
N ILE A 219 8.93 3.29 -11.95
CA ILE A 219 10.38 3.37 -11.83
C ILE A 219 10.93 2.74 -13.10
N HIS A 220 11.57 3.54 -13.96
CA HIS A 220 12.12 3.05 -15.22
C HIS A 220 13.28 2.09 -14.99
N THR A 221 13.33 1.01 -15.75
CA THR A 221 14.33 -0.06 -15.55
C THR A 221 15.71 0.30 -16.10
N ASP A 222 15.80 1.27 -17.01
CA ASP A 222 17.03 1.69 -17.67
C ASP A 222 17.79 2.79 -16.92
N ASP A 223 17.09 3.81 -16.40
CA ASP A 223 17.70 4.98 -15.75
C ASP A 223 17.22 5.23 -14.32
N HIS A 224 16.31 4.38 -13.80
CA HIS A 224 15.68 4.49 -12.48
C HIS A 224 14.92 5.81 -12.24
N LYS A 225 14.60 6.54 -13.32
CA LYS A 225 13.74 7.72 -13.23
C LYS A 225 12.38 7.33 -12.68
N VAL A 226 11.86 8.18 -11.81
CA VAL A 226 10.59 7.96 -11.13
C VAL A 226 9.53 8.91 -11.68
N GLU A 227 8.36 8.35 -11.95
CA GLU A 227 7.17 9.10 -12.33
C GLU A 227 6.02 8.75 -11.38
N PHE A 228 5.12 9.70 -11.14
CA PHE A 228 3.98 9.52 -10.25
C PHE A 228 2.70 10.04 -10.88
N LYS A 229 1.61 9.32 -10.64
CA LYS A 229 0.24 9.77 -10.83
C LYS A 229 -0.51 9.66 -9.52
N ILE A 230 -1.19 10.74 -9.14
CA ILE A 230 -2.00 10.82 -7.93
C ILE A 230 -3.41 11.24 -8.31
N ILE A 231 -4.40 10.55 -7.75
CA ILE A 231 -5.82 10.89 -7.87
C ILE A 231 -6.36 11.04 -6.45
N ASN A 232 -6.91 12.21 -6.13
CA ASN A 232 -7.59 12.49 -4.86
C ASN A 232 -9.08 12.69 -5.13
N LYS A 233 -9.97 12.01 -4.43
CA LYS A 233 -11.43 12.18 -4.58
C LYS A 233 -11.87 13.60 -4.24
N ASN A 234 -11.24 14.19 -3.24
CA ASN A 234 -11.60 15.51 -2.71
C ASN A 234 -10.80 16.66 -3.34
N GLN A 235 -9.97 16.40 -4.36
CA GLN A 235 -9.23 17.42 -5.10
C GLN A 235 -9.19 17.04 -6.57
N THR A 236 -9.84 17.84 -7.40
CA THR A 236 -9.57 17.88 -8.85
C THR A 236 -8.47 18.90 -9.09
N PHE A 237 -7.37 18.48 -9.71
CA PHE A 237 -6.33 19.36 -10.23
C PHE A 237 -6.79 20.03 -11.52
#